data_AF-A0A843IQP2-F1
#
_entry.id   AF-A0A843IQP2-F1
#
_cell.length_a   1.000
_cell.length_b   1.000
_cell.length_c   1.000
_cell.angle_alpha   90.00
_cell.angle_beta   90.00
_cell.angle_gamma   90.00
#
_symmetry.space_group_name_H-M   'P 1'
#
loop_
_entity.id
_entity.type
_entity.pdbx_description
1 polymer ?
#
loop_
_entity_poly.entity_id
_entity_poly.type
_entity_poly.pdbx_seq_one_letter_code
_entity_poly.pdbx_strand_id
1 'polypeptide(L)'
;MSNSFFKRLKKEEEPPIIEDQTSVWEDRIFWVSTLQKIAYPVISNLSKGSLRKNMPFESKTGEGQKFVYLAAFARVFNGIAPWLELGVETSDEGKVREKYIKLTLKAISNAVNSNNNDYILFVEPKQSLVDVALFAQGLLRAKKQIWLNLPMDVQARIIRELKNTRIIAPYENHWLLYTSMIEAALLEFTGECDKERLTYAISKFRDEFYAGDAIYSDGEDFDAGYKNSLIIHPMLNDILEVMRKYGLQEGEFLDVQLMRSSRLSSQLERMISPEGTYPLVGKFLSARFGVFQLLSQAALLKILPRNIAPAQVRSALTKVIQRQFTGNQNFSSDGWLLCGLNGSQIDICEKEENTGSNYSCCAVFLALGLSSEDPFWKDPSEDWSSLKAWNGHQIQPDQSISF
;
A
#
# COMPACT_ATOMS: atom_id res chain seq x y z
N MET A 1 6.08 -78.11 7.76
CA MET A 1 5.06 -77.30 7.07
C MET A 1 4.58 -76.19 8.00
N SER A 2 4.66 -74.96 7.51
CA SER A 2 3.95 -73.74 7.92
C SER A 2 4.08 -73.20 9.36
N ASN A 3 4.84 -72.10 9.45
CA ASN A 3 4.74 -71.04 10.45
C ASN A 3 3.38 -70.32 10.41
N SER A 4 2.93 -69.75 11.53
CA SER A 4 2.27 -68.43 11.56
C SER A 4 2.23 -67.87 12.98
N PHE A 5 3.24 -67.06 13.30
CA PHE A 5 3.23 -66.11 14.42
C PHE A 5 2.61 -64.81 13.90
N PHE A 6 1.44 -64.42 14.41
CA PHE A 6 0.88 -63.10 14.15
C PHE A 6 1.69 -62.03 14.89
N LYS A 7 2.62 -61.39 14.17
CA LYS A 7 3.32 -60.18 14.62
C LYS A 7 2.43 -58.98 14.34
N ARG A 8 2.06 -58.27 15.41
CA ARG A 8 1.37 -56.97 15.36
C ARG A 8 2.30 -55.97 14.67
N LEU A 9 1.99 -55.59 13.43
CA LEU A 9 2.68 -54.52 12.72
C LEU A 9 2.39 -53.20 13.44
N LYS A 10 3.43 -52.61 14.06
CA LYS A 10 3.42 -51.19 14.42
C LYS A 10 3.32 -50.41 13.11
N LYS A 11 2.30 -49.57 13.00
CA LYS A 11 2.21 -48.54 11.96
C LYS A 11 3.36 -47.58 12.24
N GLU A 12 4.34 -47.52 11.34
CA GLU A 12 5.35 -46.47 11.37
C GLU A 12 4.63 -45.14 11.14
N GLU A 13 4.71 -44.25 12.12
CA GLU A 13 4.27 -42.87 11.97
C GLU A 13 5.19 -42.22 10.93
N GLU A 14 4.62 -41.75 9.83
CA GLU A 14 5.34 -40.91 8.87
C GLU A 14 5.88 -39.68 9.63
N PRO A 15 7.16 -39.30 9.42
CA PRO A 15 7.70 -38.11 10.06
C PRO A 15 6.87 -36.89 9.61
N PRO A 16 6.66 -35.90 10.50
CA PRO A 16 5.96 -34.68 10.09
C PRO A 16 6.69 -34.09 8.89
N ILE A 17 5.92 -33.67 7.88
CA ILE A 17 6.42 -32.89 6.77
C ILE A 17 6.95 -31.59 7.37
N ILE A 18 8.26 -31.51 7.54
CA ILE A 18 8.94 -30.26 7.89
C ILE A 18 8.85 -29.43 6.61
N GLU A 19 7.89 -28.50 6.55
CA GLU A 19 7.97 -27.41 5.57
C GLU A 19 9.32 -26.73 5.79
N ASP A 20 10.17 -26.77 4.76
CA ASP A 20 11.50 -26.19 4.77
C ASP A 20 11.36 -24.72 5.19
N GLN A 21 11.83 -24.38 6.40
CA GLN A 21 11.74 -23.02 6.90
C GLN A 21 12.59 -22.13 5.99
N THR A 22 11.92 -21.49 5.04
CA THR A 22 12.47 -20.49 4.14
C THR A 22 13.18 -19.46 5.03
N SER A 23 14.47 -19.23 4.77
CA SER A 23 15.29 -18.38 5.62
C SER A 23 14.71 -16.96 5.65
N VAL A 24 14.82 -16.29 6.79
CA VAL A 24 14.26 -14.94 6.99
C VAL A 24 14.74 -13.93 5.91
N TRP A 25 15.94 -14.12 5.38
CA TRP A 25 16.51 -13.32 4.29
C TRP A 25 15.83 -13.55 2.93
N GLU A 26 15.26 -14.74 2.70
CA GLU A 26 14.54 -15.05 1.47
C GLU A 26 13.21 -14.30 1.37
N ASP A 27 12.54 -13.99 2.48
CA ASP A 27 11.33 -13.16 2.49
C ASP A 27 11.60 -11.76 1.94
N ARG A 28 12.64 -11.08 2.44
CA ARG A 28 12.98 -9.73 1.96
C ARG A 28 13.38 -9.75 0.49
N ILE A 29 14.19 -10.72 0.08
CA ILE A 29 14.57 -10.92 -1.34
C ILE A 29 13.32 -11.15 -2.20
N PHE A 30 12.38 -11.97 -1.74
CA PHE A 30 11.13 -12.24 -2.43
C PHE A 30 10.26 -10.99 -2.56
N TRP A 31 10.13 -10.19 -1.51
CA TRP A 31 9.38 -8.93 -1.55
C TRP A 31 10.02 -7.92 -2.51
N VAL A 32 11.34 -7.75 -2.46
CA VAL A 32 12.07 -6.84 -3.36
C VAL A 32 11.98 -7.32 -4.81
N SER A 33 12.06 -8.63 -5.07
CA SER A 33 11.90 -9.16 -6.44
C SER A 33 10.47 -9.00 -6.97
N THR A 34 9.46 -9.19 -6.12
CA THR A 34 8.04 -8.98 -6.46
C THR A 34 7.77 -7.50 -6.73
N LEU A 35 8.27 -6.60 -5.88
CA LEU A 35 8.23 -5.15 -6.09
C LEU A 35 8.82 -4.81 -7.43
N GLN A 36 10.01 -5.33 -7.76
CA GLN A 36 10.65 -5.03 -9.03
C GLN A 36 9.80 -5.48 -10.22
N LYS A 37 9.22 -6.69 -10.15
CA LYS A 37 8.39 -7.22 -11.21
C LYS A 37 7.15 -6.36 -11.48
N ILE A 38 6.55 -5.81 -10.44
CA ILE A 38 5.36 -4.96 -10.53
C ILE A 38 5.74 -3.52 -10.94
N ALA A 39 6.70 -2.91 -10.26
CA ALA A 39 7.00 -1.48 -10.39
C ALA A 39 7.84 -1.16 -11.63
N TYR A 40 8.74 -2.06 -12.05
CA TYR A 40 9.70 -1.77 -13.11
C TYR A 40 9.06 -1.35 -14.43
N PRO A 41 8.04 -2.06 -14.98
CA PRO A 41 7.45 -1.69 -16.26
C PRO A 41 6.91 -0.25 -16.25
N VAL A 42 6.26 0.17 -15.17
CA VAL A 42 5.68 1.51 -15.04
C VAL A 42 6.79 2.58 -14.96
N ILE A 43 7.69 2.47 -13.98
CA ILE A 43 8.71 3.51 -13.73
C ILE A 43 9.71 3.59 -14.89
N SER A 44 10.14 2.44 -15.43
CA SER A 44 11.11 2.38 -16.53
C SER A 44 10.55 3.03 -17.79
N ASN A 45 9.32 2.73 -18.17
CA ASN A 45 8.70 3.35 -19.35
C ASN A 45 8.47 4.85 -19.15
N LEU A 46 7.98 5.28 -17.98
CA LEU A 46 7.76 6.70 -17.70
C LEU A 46 9.09 7.49 -17.70
N SER A 47 10.16 6.91 -17.15
CA SER A 47 11.50 7.52 -17.18
C SER A 47 12.05 7.73 -18.60
N LYS A 48 11.55 6.96 -19.57
CA LYS A 48 11.93 7.02 -20.99
C LYS A 48 10.96 7.82 -21.86
N GLY A 49 9.85 8.32 -21.30
CA GLY A 49 8.80 9.00 -22.06
C GLY A 49 8.03 8.07 -23.00
N SER A 50 7.87 6.79 -22.61
CA SER A 50 7.21 5.76 -23.40
C SER A 50 6.07 5.02 -22.67
N LEU A 51 5.63 5.49 -21.50
CA LEU A 51 4.57 4.83 -20.71
C LEU A 51 3.24 4.82 -21.48
N ARG A 52 2.80 5.95 -22.03
CA ARG A 52 1.55 6.02 -22.80
C ARG A 52 1.55 5.09 -24.01
N LYS A 53 2.71 4.94 -24.64
CA LYS A 53 2.90 4.09 -25.81
C LYS A 53 2.81 2.61 -25.47
N ASN A 54 3.37 2.20 -24.34
CA ASN A 54 3.65 0.79 -24.06
C ASN A 54 2.71 0.16 -23.01
N MET A 55 2.09 0.97 -22.15
CA MET A 55 1.19 0.45 -21.12
C MET A 55 -0.20 0.18 -21.72
N PRO A 56 -0.73 -1.06 -21.57
CA PRO A 56 -2.06 -1.41 -22.06
C PRO A 56 -3.14 -0.70 -21.24
N PHE A 57 -4.31 -0.53 -21.86
CA PHE A 57 -5.51 -0.05 -21.20
C PHE A 57 -6.57 -1.14 -21.21
N GLU A 58 -7.04 -1.49 -20.01
CA GLU A 58 -8.12 -2.41 -19.73
C GLU A 58 -9.03 -1.75 -18.68
N SER A 59 -10.34 -1.76 -18.91
CA SER A 59 -11.37 -1.29 -17.97
C SER A 59 -12.72 -1.91 -18.34
N LYS A 60 -13.65 -1.94 -17.39
CA LYS A 60 -14.99 -2.49 -17.60
C LYS A 60 -15.87 -1.61 -18.50
N THR A 61 -15.69 -0.30 -18.42
CA THR A 61 -16.58 0.71 -19.03
C THR A 61 -15.93 1.54 -20.12
N GLY A 62 -14.60 1.46 -20.28
CA GLY A 62 -13.83 2.38 -21.12
C GLY A 62 -13.51 3.72 -20.44
N GLU A 63 -14.06 3.98 -19.25
CA GLU A 63 -13.77 5.20 -18.49
C GLU A 63 -12.33 5.22 -17.97
N GLY A 64 -11.79 6.43 -17.74
CA GLY A 64 -10.49 6.59 -17.09
C GLY A 64 -9.26 6.41 -17.99
N GLN A 65 -9.42 6.23 -19.31
CA GLN A 65 -8.28 6.02 -20.22
C GLN A 65 -7.22 7.12 -20.15
N LYS A 66 -7.62 8.37 -19.94
CA LYS A 66 -6.65 9.48 -19.79
C LYS A 66 -5.84 9.40 -18.50
N PHE A 67 -6.39 8.79 -17.44
CA PHE A 67 -5.85 8.81 -16.09
C PHE A 67 -5.08 7.53 -15.73
N VAL A 68 -5.26 6.44 -16.49
CA VAL A 68 -4.61 5.13 -16.28
C VAL A 68 -3.11 5.22 -15.98
N TYR A 69 -2.41 6.13 -16.66
CA TYR A 69 -0.95 6.28 -16.55
C TYR A 69 -0.52 6.96 -15.25
N LEU A 70 -1.22 8.04 -14.86
CA LEU A 70 -0.98 8.69 -13.57
C LEU A 70 -1.42 7.77 -12.43
N ALA A 71 -2.55 7.08 -12.59
CA ALA A 71 -3.06 6.10 -11.64
C ALA A 71 -2.03 5.00 -11.35
N ALA A 72 -1.42 4.43 -12.39
CA ALA A 72 -0.37 3.42 -12.26
C ALA A 72 0.86 3.99 -11.56
N PHE A 73 1.37 5.12 -12.05
CA PHE A 73 2.60 5.70 -11.51
C PHE A 73 2.44 6.16 -10.06
N ALA A 74 1.36 6.85 -9.72
CA ALA A 74 1.11 7.35 -8.37
C ALA A 74 1.00 6.20 -7.35
N ARG A 75 0.30 5.11 -7.69
CA ARG A 75 0.18 3.93 -6.81
C ARG A 75 1.49 3.19 -6.64
N VAL A 76 2.24 3.00 -7.73
CA VAL A 76 3.59 2.42 -7.66
C VAL A 76 4.49 3.28 -6.79
N PHE A 77 4.59 4.58 -7.08
CA PHE A 77 5.44 5.50 -6.36
C PHE A 77 5.09 5.55 -4.88
N ASN A 78 3.80 5.73 -4.54
CA ASN A 78 3.34 5.78 -3.15
C ASN A 78 3.67 4.50 -2.37
N GLY A 79 3.49 3.33 -2.99
CA GLY A 79 3.74 2.04 -2.35
C GLY A 79 5.22 1.74 -2.10
N ILE A 80 6.11 2.18 -3.00
CA ILE A 80 7.56 1.94 -2.87
C ILE A 80 8.32 3.10 -2.20
N ALA A 81 7.67 4.24 -1.96
CA ALA A 81 8.30 5.45 -1.45
C ALA A 81 9.12 5.22 -0.16
N PRO A 82 8.62 4.51 0.87
CA PRO A 82 9.43 4.23 2.07
C PRO A 82 10.68 3.39 1.78
N TRP A 83 10.59 2.42 0.86
CA TRP A 83 11.77 1.65 0.44
C TRP A 83 12.79 2.55 -0.26
N LEU A 84 12.36 3.45 -1.15
CA LEU A 84 13.25 4.43 -1.78
C LEU A 84 13.92 5.35 -0.74
N GLU A 85 13.17 5.79 0.28
CA GLU A 85 13.63 6.74 1.30
C GLU A 85 14.81 6.23 2.14
N LEU A 86 15.00 4.91 2.24
CA LEU A 86 16.18 4.31 2.86
C LEU A 86 17.50 4.72 2.18
N GLY A 87 17.48 5.16 0.91
CA GLY A 87 18.63 5.75 0.23
C GLY A 87 19.64 4.73 -0.32
N VAL A 88 20.79 5.17 -0.79
CA VAL A 88 21.77 4.27 -1.45
C VAL A 88 22.59 3.50 -0.42
N GLU A 89 22.84 2.21 -0.68
CA GLU A 89 23.71 1.33 0.12
C GLU A 89 24.59 0.46 -0.78
N THR A 90 25.67 -0.12 -0.24
CA THR A 90 26.62 -0.95 -1.00
C THR A 90 26.13 -2.37 -1.27
N SER A 91 25.07 -2.81 -0.57
CA SER A 91 24.44 -4.12 -0.76
C SER A 91 23.82 -4.25 -2.17
N ASP A 92 23.53 -5.47 -2.60
CA ASP A 92 22.89 -5.68 -3.91
C ASP A 92 21.48 -5.07 -3.96
N GLU A 93 20.72 -5.15 -2.86
CA GLU A 93 19.46 -4.42 -2.72
C GLU A 93 19.69 -2.90 -2.81
N GLY A 94 20.74 -2.38 -2.16
CA GLY A 94 21.11 -0.97 -2.20
C GLY A 94 21.39 -0.44 -3.62
N LYS A 95 22.07 -1.24 -4.46
CA LYS A 95 22.30 -0.92 -5.89
C LYS A 95 21.00 -0.94 -6.69
N VAL A 96 20.13 -1.92 -6.43
CA VAL A 96 18.79 -1.97 -7.04
C VAL A 96 18.01 -0.72 -6.64
N ARG A 97 18.00 -0.36 -5.35
CA ARG A 97 17.33 0.84 -4.84
C ARG A 97 17.87 2.13 -5.45
N GLU A 98 19.18 2.28 -5.58
CA GLU A 98 19.79 3.42 -6.27
C GLU A 98 19.27 3.57 -7.71
N LYS A 99 19.20 2.45 -8.45
CA LYS A 99 18.63 2.44 -9.80
C LYS A 99 17.17 2.93 -9.80
N TYR A 100 16.35 2.47 -8.85
CA TYR A 100 14.95 2.90 -8.77
C TYR A 100 14.79 4.37 -8.35
N ILE A 101 15.64 4.89 -7.46
CA ILE A 101 15.66 6.32 -7.12
C ILE A 101 15.92 7.15 -8.38
N LYS A 102 16.95 6.81 -9.16
CA LYS A 102 17.28 7.50 -10.42
C LYS A 102 16.15 7.42 -11.45
N LEU A 103 15.55 6.23 -11.62
CA LEU A 103 14.41 6.05 -12.52
C LEU A 103 13.20 6.87 -12.07
N THR A 104 12.92 6.92 -10.77
CA THR A 104 11.79 7.67 -10.20
C THR A 104 11.96 9.17 -10.37
N LEU A 105 13.14 9.72 -10.08
CA LEU A 105 13.46 11.14 -10.32
C LEU A 105 13.22 11.52 -11.79
N LYS A 106 13.69 10.67 -12.71
CA LYS A 106 13.50 10.90 -14.15
C LYS A 106 12.04 10.74 -14.59
N ALA A 107 11.33 9.76 -14.04
CA ALA A 107 9.91 9.54 -14.29
C ALA A 107 9.07 10.74 -13.85
N ILE A 108 9.31 11.27 -12.65
CA ILE A 108 8.64 12.49 -12.15
C ILE A 108 8.93 13.68 -13.07
N SER A 109 10.19 13.86 -13.45
CA SER A 109 10.60 14.96 -14.34
C SER A 109 9.87 14.91 -15.69
N ASN A 110 9.64 13.71 -16.24
CA ASN A 110 8.87 13.54 -17.46
C ASN A 110 7.37 13.75 -17.22
N ALA A 111 6.83 13.25 -16.10
CA ALA A 111 5.42 13.32 -15.75
C ALA A 111 4.88 14.75 -15.65
N VAL A 112 5.73 15.72 -15.28
CA VAL A 112 5.36 17.15 -15.15
C VAL A 112 5.82 18.03 -16.32
N ASN A 113 6.45 17.44 -17.34
CA ASN A 113 6.96 18.19 -18.47
C ASN A 113 5.94 18.23 -19.61
N SER A 114 5.30 19.38 -19.84
CA SER A 114 4.30 19.58 -20.89
C SER A 114 4.77 19.27 -22.32
N ASN A 115 6.09 19.27 -22.56
CA ASN A 115 6.68 18.93 -23.85
C ASN A 115 7.01 17.44 -24.00
N ASN A 116 6.79 16.63 -22.96
CA ASN A 116 7.01 15.19 -22.99
C ASN A 116 5.73 14.45 -23.38
N ASN A 117 5.86 13.36 -24.13
CA ASN A 117 4.75 12.49 -24.49
C ASN A 117 4.03 11.91 -23.26
N ASP A 118 4.75 11.71 -22.16
CA ASP A 118 4.22 11.26 -20.89
C ASP A 118 3.99 12.42 -19.89
N TYR A 119 3.56 13.59 -20.36
CA TYR A 119 2.98 14.59 -19.46
C TYR A 119 1.66 14.07 -18.86
N ILE A 120 1.73 13.47 -17.68
CA ILE A 120 0.61 12.75 -17.03
C ILE A 120 0.19 13.35 -15.70
N LEU A 121 1.01 14.20 -15.06
CA LEU A 121 0.66 14.92 -13.84
C LEU A 121 0.10 16.29 -14.22
N PHE A 122 -1.19 16.32 -14.57
CA PHE A 122 -1.94 17.54 -14.85
C PHE A 122 -3.37 17.40 -14.33
N VAL A 123 -3.98 18.53 -13.97
CA VAL A 123 -5.32 18.55 -13.38
C VAL A 123 -6.38 18.67 -14.48
N GLU A 124 -7.15 17.60 -14.67
CA GLU A 124 -8.49 17.61 -15.31
C GLU A 124 -9.58 17.27 -14.25
N PRO A 125 -10.84 17.69 -14.42
CA PRO A 125 -11.86 17.59 -13.35
C PRO A 125 -12.10 16.18 -12.80
N LYS A 126 -12.34 16.11 -11.48
CA LYS A 126 -12.74 14.95 -10.64
C LYS A 126 -11.78 13.75 -10.59
N GLN A 127 -11.43 13.11 -11.70
CA GLN A 127 -10.66 11.85 -11.67
C GLN A 127 -9.17 12.02 -11.32
N SER A 128 -8.59 13.21 -11.53
CA SER A 128 -7.19 13.48 -11.16
C SER A 128 -6.93 13.56 -9.65
N LEU A 129 -7.97 13.80 -8.84
CA LEU A 129 -7.77 14.11 -7.41
C LEU A 129 -7.15 12.94 -6.63
N VAL A 130 -7.63 11.72 -6.88
CA VAL A 130 -7.15 10.51 -6.20
C VAL A 130 -5.66 10.28 -6.50
N ASP A 131 -5.30 10.31 -7.77
CA ASP A 131 -3.95 9.96 -8.19
C ASP A 131 -2.95 11.06 -7.81
N VAL A 132 -3.36 12.33 -7.86
CA VAL A 132 -2.55 13.44 -7.36
C VAL A 132 -2.35 13.37 -5.85
N ALA A 133 -3.37 12.97 -5.08
CA ALA A 133 -3.23 12.78 -3.63
C ALA A 133 -2.30 11.61 -3.29
N LEU A 134 -2.40 10.48 -3.98
CA LEU A 134 -1.47 9.36 -3.81
C LEU A 134 -0.03 9.73 -4.21
N PHE A 135 0.13 10.52 -5.27
CA PHE A 135 1.43 11.07 -5.65
C PHE A 135 2.01 11.99 -4.56
N ALA A 136 1.18 12.90 -4.02
CA ALA A 136 1.56 13.78 -2.92
C ALA A 136 1.95 13.00 -1.65
N GLN A 137 1.20 11.95 -1.31
CA GLN A 137 1.52 11.04 -0.21
C GLN A 137 2.87 10.33 -0.43
N GLY A 138 3.15 9.88 -1.66
CA GLY A 138 4.44 9.30 -2.01
C GLY A 138 5.61 10.28 -1.83
N LEU A 139 5.41 11.56 -2.16
CA LEU A 139 6.42 12.60 -1.91
C LEU A 139 6.67 12.80 -0.41
N LEU A 140 5.62 12.82 0.41
CA LEU A 140 5.74 12.93 1.87
C LEU A 140 6.51 11.75 2.48
N ARG A 141 6.39 10.56 1.89
CA ARG A 141 7.07 9.33 2.31
C ARG A 141 8.51 9.21 1.82
N ALA A 142 8.89 9.91 0.75
CA ALA A 142 10.23 9.85 0.14
C ALA A 142 10.89 11.25 0.01
N LYS A 143 10.87 12.02 1.09
CA LYS A 143 11.32 13.42 1.07
C LYS A 143 12.82 13.55 0.78
N LYS A 144 13.67 12.78 1.46
CA LYS A 144 15.13 12.92 1.35
C LYS A 144 15.64 12.39 0.03
N GLN A 145 15.10 11.28 -0.44
CA GLN A 145 15.63 10.61 -1.63
C GLN A 145 14.98 11.10 -2.92
N ILE A 146 13.72 11.54 -2.87
CA ILE A 146 12.99 11.98 -4.06
C ILE A 146 12.80 13.50 -4.04
N TRP A 147 11.97 14.04 -3.14
CA TRP A 147 11.61 15.47 -3.21
C TRP A 147 12.84 16.41 -3.23
N LEU A 148 13.75 16.26 -2.27
CA LEU A 148 14.94 17.11 -2.14
C LEU A 148 15.96 16.94 -3.28
N ASN A 149 15.87 15.87 -4.06
CA ASN A 149 16.77 15.60 -5.19
C ASN A 149 16.12 15.93 -6.56
N LEU A 150 14.88 16.44 -6.58
CA LEU A 150 14.27 16.96 -7.80
C LEU A 150 14.84 18.35 -8.13
N PRO A 151 15.07 18.68 -9.42
CA PRO A 151 15.39 20.04 -9.84
C PRO A 151 14.33 21.05 -9.39
N MET A 152 14.73 22.28 -9.06
CA MET A 152 13.82 23.31 -8.56
C MET A 152 12.67 23.62 -9.53
N ASP A 153 12.92 23.59 -10.85
CA ASP A 153 11.86 23.82 -11.84
C ASP A 153 10.85 22.67 -11.88
N VAL A 154 11.29 21.43 -11.62
CA VAL A 154 10.42 20.26 -11.48
C VAL A 154 9.58 20.37 -10.21
N GLN A 155 10.20 20.72 -9.07
CA GLN A 155 9.48 20.99 -7.82
C GLN A 155 8.41 22.06 -8.00
N ALA A 156 8.76 23.19 -8.64
CA ALA A 156 7.81 24.28 -8.89
C ALA A 156 6.61 23.85 -9.75
N ARG A 157 6.82 23.02 -10.78
CA ARG A 157 5.73 22.45 -11.58
C ARG A 157 4.85 21.53 -10.74
N ILE A 158 5.42 20.67 -9.90
CA ILE A 158 4.64 19.82 -8.99
C ILE A 158 3.76 20.67 -8.08
N ILE A 159 4.33 21.66 -7.38
CA ILE A 159 3.57 22.55 -6.49
C ILE A 159 2.42 23.24 -7.24
N ARG A 160 2.65 23.68 -8.48
CA ARG A 160 1.61 24.26 -9.32
C ARG A 160 0.48 23.27 -9.58
N GLU A 161 0.79 22.05 -9.99
CA GLU A 161 -0.24 21.03 -10.26
C GLU A 161 -0.99 20.60 -8.99
N LEU A 162 -0.31 20.53 -7.84
CA LEU A 162 -0.98 20.31 -6.54
C LEU A 162 -1.97 21.44 -6.24
N LYS A 163 -1.56 22.71 -6.37
CA LYS A 163 -2.44 23.88 -6.16
C LYS A 163 -3.60 23.91 -7.15
N ASN A 164 -3.41 23.47 -8.40
CA ASN A 164 -4.45 23.42 -9.42
C ASN A 164 -5.62 22.48 -9.04
N THR A 165 -5.41 21.50 -8.16
CA THR A 165 -6.48 20.59 -7.71
C THR A 165 -7.58 21.28 -6.90
N ARG A 166 -7.34 22.49 -6.38
CA ARG A 166 -8.32 23.25 -5.57
C ARG A 166 -9.62 23.58 -6.32
N ILE A 167 -9.63 23.51 -7.66
CA ILE A 167 -10.86 23.67 -8.44
C ILE A 167 -11.82 22.48 -8.30
N ILE A 168 -11.36 21.35 -7.77
CA ILE A 168 -12.14 20.12 -7.64
C ILE A 168 -12.85 20.12 -6.28
N ALA A 169 -14.17 19.96 -6.30
CA ALA A 169 -14.96 19.69 -5.12
C ALA A 169 -14.96 18.18 -4.81
N PRO A 170 -14.51 17.75 -3.62
CA PRO A 170 -14.57 16.34 -3.22
C PRO A 170 -16.01 15.90 -2.91
N TYR A 171 -16.25 14.59 -2.92
CA TYR A 171 -17.46 14.01 -2.33
C TYR A 171 -17.32 13.95 -0.79
N GLU A 172 -18.45 13.95 -0.08
CA GLU A 172 -18.53 13.84 1.39
C GLU A 172 -18.24 12.41 1.88
N ASN A 173 -17.02 11.93 1.64
CA ASN A 173 -16.49 10.63 2.03
C ASN A 173 -14.94 10.68 2.07
N HIS A 174 -14.23 9.56 1.89
CA HIS A 174 -12.77 9.51 1.81
C HIS A 174 -12.15 10.46 0.77
N TRP A 175 -12.91 10.97 -0.19
CA TRP A 175 -12.43 12.02 -1.11
C TRP A 175 -11.99 13.29 -0.41
N LEU A 176 -12.53 13.57 0.78
CA LEU A 176 -12.06 14.67 1.64
C LEU A 176 -10.59 14.47 2.05
N LEU A 177 -10.17 13.22 2.29
CA LEU A 177 -8.78 12.93 2.66
C LEU A 177 -7.82 13.17 1.49
N TYR A 178 -8.27 13.01 0.24
CA TYR A 178 -7.44 13.36 -0.92
C TYR A 178 -7.13 14.86 -0.96
N THR A 179 -8.13 15.71 -0.68
CA THR A 179 -7.89 17.16 -0.62
C THR A 179 -6.96 17.52 0.54
N SER A 180 -7.16 16.92 1.71
CA SER A 180 -6.32 17.20 2.88
C SER A 180 -4.89 16.68 2.72
N MET A 181 -4.70 15.54 2.05
CA MET A 181 -3.37 14.99 1.73
C MET A 181 -2.56 15.95 0.83
N ILE A 182 -3.21 16.51 -0.19
CA ILE A 182 -2.55 17.46 -1.10
C ILE A 182 -2.16 18.73 -0.35
N GLU A 183 -3.04 19.26 0.49
CA GLU A 183 -2.73 20.45 1.29
C GLU A 183 -1.69 20.19 2.39
N ALA A 184 -1.63 18.98 2.95
CA ALA A 184 -0.56 18.57 3.86
C ALA A 184 0.79 18.53 3.14
N ALA A 185 0.84 17.99 1.91
CA ALA A 185 2.04 18.04 1.10
C ALA A 185 2.47 19.47 0.74
N LEU A 186 1.51 20.34 0.40
CA LEU A 186 1.80 21.77 0.17
C LEU A 186 2.37 22.44 1.44
N LEU A 187 1.80 22.17 2.62
CA LEU A 187 2.30 22.67 3.89
C LEU A 187 3.74 22.20 4.14
N GLU A 188 4.02 20.91 3.98
CA GLU A 188 5.35 20.33 4.20
C GLU A 188 6.41 20.95 3.27
N PHE A 189 6.08 21.16 2.00
CA PHE A 189 7.06 21.56 0.99
C PHE A 189 7.17 23.07 0.76
N THR A 190 6.16 23.84 1.16
CA THR A 190 6.14 25.29 0.91
C THR A 190 5.92 26.12 2.16
N GLY A 191 5.47 25.53 3.27
CA GLY A 191 5.04 26.25 4.46
C GLY A 191 3.65 26.90 4.33
N GLU A 192 2.97 26.72 3.19
CA GLU A 192 1.65 27.28 2.91
C GLU A 192 0.63 26.17 2.57
N CYS A 193 -0.60 26.34 3.04
CA CYS A 193 -1.73 25.48 2.66
C CYS A 193 -3.05 26.26 2.67
N ASP A 194 -4.07 25.71 2.03
CA ASP A 194 -5.46 26.06 2.30
C ASP A 194 -5.89 25.32 3.57
N LYS A 195 -5.96 26.06 4.69
CA LYS A 195 -6.21 25.48 6.01
C LYS A 195 -7.58 24.80 6.08
N GLU A 196 -8.62 25.37 5.47
CA GLU A 196 -9.97 24.81 5.52
C GLU A 196 -10.02 23.43 4.85
N ARG A 197 -9.41 23.32 3.65
CA ARG A 197 -9.29 22.04 2.93
C ARG A 197 -8.44 21.01 3.69
N LEU A 198 -7.41 21.49 4.39
CA LEU A 198 -6.56 20.63 5.19
C LEU A 198 -7.31 20.07 6.42
N THR A 199 -8.10 20.88 7.12
CA THR A 199 -8.70 20.52 8.41
C THR A 199 -10.09 19.90 8.30
N TYR A 200 -10.88 20.22 7.26
CA TYR A 200 -12.27 19.78 7.13
C TYR A 200 -12.43 18.25 7.17
N ALA A 201 -11.59 17.52 6.43
CA ALA A 201 -11.63 16.06 6.45
C ALA A 201 -11.35 15.49 7.85
N ILE A 202 -10.42 16.08 8.60
CA ILE A 202 -10.08 15.61 9.94
C ILE A 202 -11.29 15.74 10.87
N SER A 203 -11.99 16.87 10.84
CA SER A 203 -13.22 17.05 11.63
C SER A 203 -14.28 16.02 11.24
N LYS A 204 -14.52 15.80 9.93
CA LYS A 204 -15.50 14.80 9.46
C LYS A 204 -15.15 13.38 9.94
N PHE A 205 -13.91 12.94 9.75
CA PHE A 205 -13.50 11.60 10.15
C PHE A 205 -13.47 11.42 11.67
N ARG A 206 -13.03 12.44 12.42
CA ARG A 206 -12.97 12.39 13.88
C ARG A 206 -14.37 12.36 14.51
N ASP A 207 -15.25 13.26 14.06
CA ASP A 207 -16.46 13.64 14.80
C ASP A 207 -17.74 13.03 14.22
N GLU A 208 -17.79 12.74 12.91
CA GLU A 208 -19.02 12.31 12.23
C GLU A 208 -18.92 10.89 11.65
N PHE A 209 -17.80 10.53 11.01
CA PHE A 209 -17.66 9.25 10.31
C PHE A 209 -17.06 8.14 11.16
N TYR A 210 -16.71 8.38 12.43
CA TYR A 210 -16.17 7.33 13.28
C TYR A 210 -17.28 6.42 13.83
N ALA A 211 -17.34 5.17 13.36
CA ALA A 211 -18.36 4.21 13.74
C ALA A 211 -18.01 3.38 14.99
N GLY A 212 -16.73 3.36 15.38
CA GLY A 212 -16.23 2.59 16.52
C GLY A 212 -15.34 1.41 16.11
N ASP A 213 -14.60 0.85 17.07
CA ASP A 213 -13.65 -0.26 16.89
C ASP A 213 -12.68 -0.12 15.70
N ALA A 214 -12.19 1.11 15.51
CA ALA A 214 -11.31 1.52 14.41
C ALA A 214 -11.94 1.46 13.01
N ILE A 215 -13.26 1.49 12.92
CA ILE A 215 -13.98 1.57 11.66
C ILE A 215 -14.50 3.00 11.44
N TYR A 216 -14.22 3.53 10.26
CA TYR A 216 -14.86 4.73 9.72
C TYR A 216 -15.92 4.34 8.67
N SER A 217 -17.03 5.08 8.64
CA SER A 217 -18.18 4.81 7.78
C SER A 217 -17.92 5.09 6.30
N ASP A 218 -16.96 5.98 5.99
CA ASP A 218 -16.72 6.50 4.64
C ASP A 218 -17.89 7.34 4.06
N GLY A 219 -18.51 8.15 4.92
CA GLY A 219 -19.65 9.00 4.55
C GLY A 219 -20.85 8.77 5.48
N GLU A 220 -22.03 9.15 5.02
CA GLU A 220 -23.29 8.97 5.77
C GLU A 220 -23.62 7.49 6.01
N ASP A 221 -23.50 6.67 4.96
CA ASP A 221 -23.77 5.23 5.03
C ASP A 221 -22.48 4.42 5.26
N PHE A 222 -22.53 3.44 6.16
CA PHE A 222 -21.42 2.51 6.38
C PHE A 222 -21.27 1.54 5.20
N ASP A 223 -20.09 1.55 4.58
CA ASP A 223 -19.70 0.61 3.51
C ASP A 223 -18.64 -0.37 4.00
N ALA A 224 -19.04 -1.63 4.20
CA ALA A 224 -18.13 -2.69 4.64
C ALA A 224 -17.14 -3.07 3.52
N GLY A 225 -15.84 -3.01 3.82
CA GLY A 225 -14.79 -3.34 2.86
C GLY A 225 -13.41 -2.86 3.31
N TYR A 226 -12.50 -2.74 2.35
CA TYR A 226 -11.09 -2.48 2.65
C TYR A 226 -10.66 -1.00 2.60
N LYS A 227 -11.59 -0.05 2.39
CA LYS A 227 -11.26 1.39 2.32
C LYS A 227 -10.59 1.92 3.59
N ASN A 228 -10.97 1.40 4.76
CA ASN A 228 -10.35 1.74 6.04
C ASN A 228 -8.84 1.44 6.02
N SER A 229 -8.44 0.32 5.42
CA SER A 229 -7.04 -0.08 5.28
C SER A 229 -6.35 0.57 4.07
N LEU A 230 -7.02 0.66 2.92
CA LEU A 230 -6.45 1.14 1.65
C LEU A 230 -6.25 2.65 1.62
N ILE A 231 -7.11 3.42 2.29
CA ILE A 231 -7.19 4.88 2.11
C ILE A 231 -7.24 5.58 3.45
N ILE A 232 -8.28 5.31 4.25
CA ILE A 232 -8.69 6.20 5.35
C ILE A 232 -7.60 6.28 6.42
N HIS A 233 -7.25 5.15 7.05
CA HIS A 233 -6.24 5.20 8.10
C HIS A 233 -4.88 5.66 7.59
N PRO A 234 -4.35 5.15 6.46
CA PRO A 234 -3.03 5.57 6.03
C PRO A 234 -2.93 7.04 5.67
N MET A 235 -3.96 7.62 5.07
CA MET A 235 -3.99 9.05 4.78
C MET A 235 -4.15 9.88 6.05
N LEU A 236 -5.04 9.49 6.97
CA LEU A 236 -5.19 10.18 8.26
C LEU A 236 -3.87 10.22 9.04
N ASN A 237 -3.17 9.08 9.13
CA ASN A 237 -1.88 8.99 9.82
C ASN A 237 -0.88 10.00 9.26
N ASP A 238 -0.66 9.97 7.93
CA ASP A 238 0.33 10.80 7.26
C ASP A 238 -0.04 12.31 7.30
N ILE A 239 -1.34 12.65 7.17
CA ILE A 239 -1.83 14.05 7.25
C ILE A 239 -1.63 14.61 8.66
N LEU A 240 -2.05 13.85 9.68
CA LEU A 240 -1.99 14.29 11.08
C LEU A 240 -0.54 14.41 11.57
N GLU A 241 0.38 13.59 11.06
CA GLU A 241 1.82 13.74 11.32
C GLU A 241 2.33 15.10 10.83
N VAL A 242 1.96 15.51 9.61
CA VAL A 242 2.32 16.84 9.08
C VAL A 242 1.66 17.95 9.92
N MET A 243 0.36 17.84 10.21
CA MET A 243 -0.33 18.84 11.05
C MET A 243 0.34 19.02 12.40
N ARG A 244 0.70 17.92 13.08
CA ARG A 244 1.39 17.94 14.37
C ARG A 244 2.76 18.60 14.26
N LYS A 245 3.55 18.25 13.24
CA LYS A 245 4.87 18.85 12.99
C LYS A 245 4.80 20.37 12.87
N TYR A 246 3.74 20.91 12.26
CA TYR A 246 3.53 22.35 12.09
C TYR A 246 2.69 23.01 13.19
N GLY A 247 2.36 22.29 14.28
CA GLY A 247 1.64 22.85 15.42
C GLY A 247 0.18 23.21 15.13
N LEU A 248 -0.47 22.57 14.16
CA LEU A 248 -1.90 22.71 13.94
C LEU A 248 -2.67 21.90 15.00
N GLN A 249 -3.75 22.49 15.54
CA GLN A 249 -4.54 21.91 16.63
C GLN A 249 -5.08 20.52 16.29
N GLU A 250 -5.51 20.31 15.04
CA GLU A 250 -6.00 19.02 14.55
C GLU A 250 -4.96 17.90 14.69
N GLY A 251 -3.66 18.23 14.67
CA GLY A 251 -2.56 17.29 14.88
C GLY A 251 -2.50 16.67 16.28
N GLU A 252 -3.22 17.21 17.27
CA GLU A 252 -3.39 16.58 18.59
C GLU A 252 -4.12 15.24 18.48
N PHE A 253 -4.99 15.07 17.47
CA PHE A 253 -5.74 13.84 17.24
C PHE A 253 -4.89 12.65 16.78
N LEU A 254 -3.62 12.88 16.36
CA LEU A 254 -2.76 11.80 15.85
C LEU A 254 -2.60 10.64 16.83
N ASP A 255 -2.49 10.87 18.14
CA ASP A 255 -2.30 9.76 19.09
C ASP A 255 -3.50 8.82 19.12
N VAL A 256 -4.71 9.38 19.13
CA VAL A 256 -5.96 8.62 19.04
C VAL A 256 -6.03 7.90 17.70
N GLN A 257 -5.69 8.57 16.61
CA GLN A 257 -5.69 7.97 15.28
C GLN A 257 -4.69 6.82 15.15
N LEU A 258 -3.48 6.93 15.73
CA LEU A 258 -2.49 5.85 15.71
C LEU A 258 -2.96 4.65 16.53
N MET A 259 -3.66 4.87 17.65
CA MET A 259 -4.28 3.77 18.39
C MET A 259 -5.40 3.08 17.59
N ARG A 260 -6.24 3.84 16.88
CA ARG A 260 -7.24 3.29 15.94
C ARG A 260 -6.55 2.48 14.84
N SER A 261 -5.48 3.01 14.24
CA SER A 261 -4.67 2.30 13.24
C SER A 261 -4.06 1.00 13.78
N SER A 262 -3.56 1.03 15.01
CA SER A 262 -3.07 -0.16 15.72
C SER A 262 -4.16 -1.22 15.85
N ARG A 263 -5.37 -0.83 16.25
CA ARG A 263 -6.51 -1.74 16.38
C ARG A 263 -6.91 -2.38 15.05
N LEU A 264 -7.11 -1.59 14.00
CA LEU A 264 -7.47 -2.13 12.68
C LEU A 264 -6.35 -3.02 12.10
N SER A 265 -5.08 -2.73 12.40
CA SER A 265 -3.98 -3.61 11.98
C SER A 265 -4.08 -5.02 12.58
N SER A 266 -4.54 -5.16 13.84
CA SER A 266 -4.80 -6.48 14.43
C SER A 266 -5.96 -7.19 13.75
N GLN A 267 -7.05 -6.50 13.45
CA GLN A 267 -8.18 -7.09 12.73
C GLN A 267 -7.75 -7.59 11.34
N LEU A 268 -6.96 -6.80 10.61
CA LEU A 268 -6.42 -7.16 9.30
C LEU A 268 -5.51 -8.40 9.36
N GLU A 269 -4.61 -8.45 10.34
CA GLU A 269 -3.71 -9.61 10.52
C GLU A 269 -4.50 -10.90 10.80
N ARG A 270 -5.56 -10.80 11.62
CA ARG A 270 -6.46 -11.94 11.91
C ARG A 270 -7.27 -12.38 10.70
N MET A 271 -7.56 -11.49 9.74
CA MET A 271 -8.30 -11.83 8.52
C MET A 271 -7.51 -12.69 7.53
N ILE A 272 -6.17 -12.76 7.65
CA ILE A 272 -5.33 -13.56 6.76
C ILE A 272 -5.52 -15.03 7.09
N SER A 273 -6.05 -15.82 6.16
CA SER A 273 -6.22 -17.27 6.32
C SER A 273 -4.87 -17.99 6.30
N PRO A 274 -4.75 -19.20 6.89
CA PRO A 274 -3.55 -20.06 6.81
C PRO A 274 -2.98 -20.21 5.37
N GLU A 275 -3.84 -20.17 4.36
CA GLU A 275 -3.51 -20.30 2.94
C GLU A 275 -3.07 -18.99 2.27
N GLY A 276 -3.01 -17.88 3.01
CA GLY A 276 -2.71 -16.54 2.48
C GLY A 276 -3.87 -15.95 1.67
N THR A 277 -5.12 -16.36 1.96
CA THR A 277 -6.32 -15.72 1.40
C THR A 277 -6.99 -14.82 2.44
N TYR A 278 -8.00 -14.07 2.05
CA TYR A 278 -8.74 -13.15 2.93
C TYR A 278 -10.19 -13.00 2.44
N PRO A 279 -11.12 -12.55 3.29
CA PRO A 279 -12.52 -12.36 2.91
C PRO A 279 -12.68 -11.44 1.69
N LEU A 280 -13.52 -11.83 0.73
CA LEU A 280 -13.81 -11.01 -0.45
C LEU A 280 -15.02 -10.13 -0.17
N VAL A 281 -14.79 -8.99 0.49
CA VAL A 281 -15.83 -8.06 0.93
C VAL A 281 -15.62 -6.65 0.41
N GLY A 282 -16.71 -5.99 0.03
CA GLY A 282 -16.72 -4.61 -0.43
C GLY A 282 -16.03 -4.38 -1.77
N LYS A 283 -15.71 -3.10 -2.01
CA LYS A 283 -15.07 -2.61 -3.24
C LYS A 283 -13.55 -2.76 -3.20
N PHE A 284 -12.91 -2.51 -4.35
CA PHE A 284 -11.44 -2.50 -4.53
C PHE A 284 -10.76 -3.86 -4.38
N LEU A 285 -11.45 -4.95 -4.68
CA LEU A 285 -10.84 -6.30 -4.64
C LEU A 285 -9.70 -6.48 -5.66
N SER A 286 -9.69 -5.68 -6.74
CA SER A 286 -8.58 -5.63 -7.70
C SER A 286 -7.29 -5.00 -7.12
N ALA A 287 -7.36 -4.39 -5.93
CA ALA A 287 -6.18 -3.92 -5.20
C ALA A 287 -5.33 -5.09 -4.64
N ARG A 288 -5.84 -6.33 -4.67
CA ARG A 288 -5.11 -7.55 -4.28
C ARG A 288 -4.56 -7.40 -2.86
N PHE A 289 -3.32 -7.83 -2.60
CA PHE A 289 -2.65 -7.65 -1.31
C PHE A 289 -2.50 -6.20 -0.85
N GLY A 290 -2.79 -5.21 -1.70
CA GLY A 290 -2.87 -3.80 -1.32
C GLY A 290 -3.90 -3.53 -0.23
N VAL A 291 -4.91 -4.40 -0.07
CA VAL A 291 -5.88 -4.32 1.04
C VAL A 291 -5.22 -4.36 2.43
N PHE A 292 -3.96 -4.77 2.53
CA PHE A 292 -3.17 -4.76 3.76
C PHE A 292 -2.24 -3.54 3.90
N GLN A 293 -2.50 -2.45 3.17
CA GLN A 293 -1.72 -1.21 3.27
C GLN A 293 -1.56 -0.75 4.72
N LEU A 294 -2.63 -0.69 5.50
CA LEU A 294 -2.54 -0.25 6.90
C LEU A 294 -1.72 -1.22 7.76
N LEU A 295 -1.84 -2.52 7.56
CA LEU A 295 -1.05 -3.50 8.31
C LEU A 295 0.46 -3.32 8.02
N SER A 296 0.81 -3.08 6.76
CA SER A 296 2.17 -2.76 6.35
C SER A 296 2.66 -1.41 6.91
N GLN A 297 1.81 -0.37 6.88
CA GLN A 297 2.12 0.93 7.47
C GLN A 297 2.25 0.86 9.00
N ALA A 298 1.45 0.03 9.68
CA ALA A 298 1.52 -0.15 11.12
C ALA A 298 2.85 -0.77 11.57
N ALA A 299 3.39 -1.71 10.78
CA ALA A 299 4.74 -2.22 10.96
C ALA A 299 5.80 -1.12 10.73
N LEU A 300 5.68 -0.36 9.63
CA LEU A 300 6.60 0.74 9.31
C LEU A 300 6.65 1.81 10.42
N LEU A 301 5.48 2.22 10.92
CA LEU A 301 5.34 3.23 11.99
C LEU A 301 5.61 2.67 13.39
N LYS A 302 5.83 1.36 13.53
CA LYS A 302 6.04 0.65 14.81
C LYS A 302 4.88 0.83 15.79
N ILE A 303 3.66 0.78 15.28
CA ILE A 303 2.41 0.91 16.05
C ILE A 303 1.61 -0.39 16.11
N LEU A 304 2.23 -1.54 15.80
CA LEU A 304 1.57 -2.84 15.97
C LEU A 304 1.14 -3.05 17.44
N PRO A 305 -0.03 -3.67 17.70
CA PRO A 305 -0.44 -4.03 19.05
C PRO A 305 0.60 -4.89 19.75
N ARG A 306 0.71 -4.74 21.08
CA ARG A 306 1.74 -5.42 21.89
C ARG A 306 1.74 -6.94 21.76
N ASN A 307 0.60 -7.54 21.43
CA ASN A 307 0.43 -8.99 21.27
C ASN A 307 0.63 -9.48 19.84
N ILE A 308 1.02 -8.61 18.90
CA ILE A 308 1.34 -8.96 17.52
C ILE A 308 2.81 -8.63 17.27
N ALA A 309 3.61 -9.67 17.05
CA ALA A 309 5.02 -9.51 16.73
C ALA A 309 5.22 -8.97 15.30
N PRO A 310 6.25 -8.16 15.03
CA PRO A 310 6.58 -7.74 13.67
C PRO A 310 6.84 -8.92 12.71
N ALA A 311 7.56 -9.96 13.15
CA ALA A 311 7.85 -11.14 12.35
C ALA A 311 6.58 -11.93 11.98
N GLN A 312 5.59 -11.95 12.89
CA GLN A 312 4.27 -12.54 12.63
C GLN A 312 3.56 -11.83 11.46
N VAL A 313 3.62 -10.50 11.42
CA VAL A 313 3.07 -9.72 10.32
C VAL A 313 3.84 -9.96 9.02
N ARG A 314 5.18 -10.05 9.06
CA ARG A 314 6.00 -10.42 7.91
C ARG A 314 5.52 -11.74 7.33
N SER A 315 5.46 -12.80 8.14
CA SER A 315 5.06 -14.14 7.70
C SER A 315 3.66 -14.17 7.08
N ALA A 316 2.69 -13.49 7.69
CA ALA A 316 1.33 -13.40 7.16
C ALA A 316 1.28 -12.70 5.80
N LEU A 317 1.91 -11.52 5.68
CA LEU A 317 1.93 -10.75 4.44
C LEU A 317 2.73 -11.47 3.33
N THR A 318 3.86 -12.11 3.68
CA THR A 318 4.61 -12.96 2.76
C THR A 318 3.72 -14.04 2.16
N LYS A 319 2.92 -14.74 2.98
CA LYS A 319 2.01 -15.79 2.50
C LYS A 319 0.99 -15.26 1.49
N VAL A 320 0.40 -14.09 1.76
CA VAL A 320 -0.56 -13.43 0.84
C VAL A 320 0.12 -13.05 -0.49
N ILE A 321 1.32 -12.46 -0.43
CA ILE A 321 2.07 -12.06 -1.64
C ILE A 321 2.43 -13.30 -2.47
N GLN A 322 2.94 -14.37 -1.84
CA GLN A 322 3.24 -15.63 -2.51
C GLN A 322 2.00 -16.22 -3.18
N ARG A 323 0.86 -16.27 -2.46
CA ARG A 323 -0.40 -16.79 -3.00
C ARG A 323 -0.81 -16.10 -4.29
N GLN A 324 -0.59 -14.79 -4.38
CA GLN A 324 -0.99 -14.01 -5.54
C GLN A 324 0.11 -13.93 -6.63
N PHE A 325 1.40 -13.98 -6.31
CA PHE A 325 2.46 -13.60 -7.28
C PHE A 325 3.48 -14.69 -7.62
N THR A 326 3.41 -15.88 -7.03
CA THR A 326 4.30 -17.00 -7.39
C THR A 326 3.98 -17.59 -8.78
N GLY A 327 2.72 -17.59 -9.22
CA GLY A 327 2.27 -18.28 -10.44
C GLY A 327 2.22 -17.46 -11.73
N ASN A 328 2.69 -16.20 -11.73
CA ASN A 328 2.65 -15.25 -12.87
C ASN A 328 1.26 -14.92 -13.44
N GLN A 329 0.18 -15.48 -12.91
CA GLN A 329 -1.19 -15.37 -13.41
C GLN A 329 -1.71 -13.92 -13.44
N ASN A 330 -1.11 -13.02 -12.67
CA ASN A 330 -1.51 -11.61 -12.60
C ASN A 330 -0.85 -10.72 -13.65
N PHE A 331 0.01 -11.28 -14.50
CA PHE A 331 0.74 -10.52 -15.51
C PHE A 331 0.32 -10.90 -16.93
N SER A 332 0.28 -9.92 -17.82
CA SER A 332 0.25 -10.15 -19.26
C SER A 332 1.58 -10.73 -19.75
N SER A 333 1.60 -11.18 -21.01
CA SER A 333 2.82 -11.62 -21.69
C SER A 333 3.92 -10.56 -21.72
N ASP A 334 3.54 -9.28 -21.71
CA ASP A 334 4.45 -8.13 -21.73
C ASP A 334 4.82 -7.64 -20.32
N GLY A 335 4.38 -8.33 -19.27
CA GLY A 335 4.74 -8.05 -17.88
C GLY A 335 3.90 -6.96 -17.20
N TRP A 336 2.74 -6.59 -17.75
CA TRP A 336 1.82 -5.63 -17.13
C TRP A 336 0.81 -6.33 -16.22
N LEU A 337 0.38 -5.68 -15.14
CA LEU A 337 -0.70 -6.22 -14.30
C LEU A 337 -2.03 -6.29 -15.07
N LEU A 338 -2.72 -7.41 -14.91
CA LEU A 338 -4.07 -7.65 -15.43
C LEU A 338 -5.13 -7.19 -14.40
N CYS A 339 -6.27 -6.69 -14.90
CA CYS A 339 -7.42 -6.36 -14.06
C CYS A 339 -7.98 -7.60 -13.38
N GLY A 340 -8.02 -7.63 -12.04
CA GLY A 340 -8.58 -8.75 -11.27
C GLY A 340 -7.98 -8.95 -9.88
N LEU A 341 -8.40 -10.02 -9.19
CA LEU A 341 -7.93 -10.38 -7.84
C LEU A 341 -6.83 -11.44 -7.86
N ASN A 342 -6.94 -12.46 -8.72
CA ASN A 342 -5.95 -13.52 -8.90
C ASN A 342 -6.06 -14.12 -10.32
N GLY A 343 -5.45 -13.47 -11.30
CA GLY A 343 -5.73 -13.65 -12.72
C GLY A 343 -6.34 -12.40 -13.36
N SER A 344 -6.70 -12.53 -14.65
CA SER A 344 -7.63 -11.61 -15.32
C SER A 344 -9.05 -11.95 -14.91
N GLN A 345 -9.69 -11.03 -14.20
CA GLN A 345 -11.02 -11.16 -13.62
C GLN A 345 -11.73 -9.79 -13.67
N ILE A 346 -11.81 -9.19 -14.87
CA ILE A 346 -12.30 -7.80 -15.06
C ILE A 346 -13.69 -7.53 -14.44
N ASP A 347 -14.54 -8.55 -14.31
CA ASP A 347 -15.88 -8.40 -13.75
C ASP A 347 -15.91 -7.98 -12.28
N ILE A 348 -14.84 -8.27 -11.53
CA ILE A 348 -14.67 -7.85 -10.13
C ILE A 348 -14.31 -6.37 -9.99
N CYS A 349 -13.90 -5.73 -11.09
CA CYS A 349 -13.49 -4.34 -11.08
C CYS A 349 -14.71 -3.41 -11.01
N GLU A 350 -14.57 -2.35 -10.22
CA GLU A 350 -15.54 -1.25 -10.18
C GLU A 350 -15.52 -0.46 -11.50
N LYS A 351 -16.55 0.34 -11.75
CA LYS A 351 -16.71 1.06 -13.03
C LYS A 351 -15.56 2.02 -13.33
N GLU A 352 -15.01 2.61 -12.28
CA GLU A 352 -13.90 3.56 -12.30
C GLU A 352 -12.52 2.88 -12.35
N GLU A 353 -12.45 1.57 -12.16
CA GLU A 353 -11.19 0.84 -12.16
C GLU A 353 -10.70 0.54 -13.57
N ASN A 354 -9.38 0.64 -13.71
CA ASN A 354 -8.66 0.40 -14.95
C ASN A 354 -7.30 -0.24 -14.65
N THR A 355 -6.51 -0.52 -15.68
CA THR A 355 -5.16 -1.11 -15.54
C THR A 355 -4.29 -0.41 -14.49
N GLY A 356 -4.41 0.92 -14.36
CA GLY A 356 -3.67 1.71 -13.37
C GLY A 356 -4.10 1.45 -11.93
N SER A 357 -5.38 1.15 -11.70
CA SER A 357 -5.92 0.84 -10.37
C SER A 357 -5.30 -0.42 -9.74
N ASN A 358 -4.90 -1.40 -10.56
CA ASN A 358 -4.31 -2.66 -10.09
C ASN A 358 -2.99 -2.47 -9.34
N TYR A 359 -2.30 -1.35 -9.56
CA TYR A 359 -1.04 -1.04 -8.88
C TYR A 359 -1.24 -0.63 -7.42
N SER A 360 -2.47 -0.51 -6.93
CA SER A 360 -2.76 -0.34 -5.49
C SER A 360 -2.17 -1.47 -4.66
N CYS A 361 -1.89 -2.63 -5.27
CA CYS A 361 -1.17 -3.71 -4.61
C CYS A 361 0.18 -3.25 -4.02
N CYS A 362 0.91 -2.35 -4.70
CA CYS A 362 2.21 -1.85 -4.24
C CYS A 362 2.20 -1.26 -2.82
N ALA A 363 1.04 -0.86 -2.33
CA ALA A 363 0.84 -0.39 -0.97
C ALA A 363 1.28 -1.36 0.15
N VAL A 364 1.35 -2.67 -0.11
CA VAL A 364 1.88 -3.61 0.91
C VAL A 364 3.39 -3.44 1.11
N PHE A 365 4.09 -2.83 0.15
CA PHE A 365 5.55 -2.68 0.21
C PHE A 365 6.02 -1.55 1.13
N LEU A 366 5.12 -0.84 1.84
CA LEU A 366 5.53 0.19 2.81
C LEU A 366 6.50 -0.36 3.88
N ALA A 367 6.31 -1.60 4.34
CA ALA A 367 7.21 -2.27 5.28
C ALA A 367 8.64 -2.50 4.75
N LEU A 368 8.87 -2.45 3.43
CA LEU A 368 10.24 -2.45 2.88
C LEU A 368 11.02 -1.17 3.22
N GLY A 369 10.35 -0.13 3.71
CA GLY A 369 10.98 1.04 4.32
C GLY A 369 11.60 0.78 5.71
N LEU A 370 11.40 -0.40 6.30
CA LEU A 370 12.14 -0.83 7.48
C LEU A 370 13.56 -1.30 7.08
N SER A 371 14.53 -0.98 7.94
CA SER A 371 15.92 -1.49 7.84
C SER A 371 15.92 -3.03 7.84
N SER A 372 16.88 -3.66 7.15
CA SER A 372 17.07 -5.10 7.19
C SER A 372 17.36 -5.65 8.60
N GLU A 373 17.81 -4.79 9.53
CA GLU A 373 18.04 -5.15 10.93
C GLU A 373 16.80 -4.98 11.83
N ASP A 374 15.69 -4.46 11.30
CA ASP A 374 14.45 -4.33 12.07
C ASP A 374 13.90 -5.72 12.45
N PRO A 375 13.32 -5.91 13.66
CA PRO A 375 12.68 -7.17 14.07
C PRO A 375 11.71 -7.74 13.02
N PHE A 376 11.02 -6.88 12.27
CA PHE A 376 10.17 -7.32 11.16
C PHE A 376 10.93 -8.17 10.14
N TRP A 377 12.19 -7.85 9.84
CA TRP A 377 13.04 -8.55 8.86
C TRP A 377 14.09 -9.46 9.47
N LYS A 378 14.39 -9.35 10.76
CA LYS A 378 15.50 -10.08 11.39
C LYS A 378 15.04 -11.27 12.22
N ASP A 379 13.91 -11.14 12.91
CA ASP A 379 13.47 -12.17 13.84
C ASP A 379 12.96 -13.41 13.10
N PRO A 380 13.05 -14.60 13.71
CA PRO A 380 12.54 -15.84 13.13
C PRO A 380 11.08 -15.73 12.70
N SER A 381 10.68 -16.49 11.69
CA SER A 381 9.28 -16.52 11.25
C SER A 381 8.36 -16.99 12.38
N GLU A 382 7.20 -16.33 12.48
CA GLU A 382 6.19 -16.63 13.49
C GLU A 382 4.82 -16.84 12.84
N ASP A 383 4.08 -17.83 13.34
CA ASP A 383 2.71 -18.05 12.91
C ASP A 383 1.83 -16.85 13.28
N TRP A 384 0.97 -16.45 12.35
CA TRP A 384 -0.02 -15.40 12.56
C TRP A 384 -1.29 -15.92 13.21
N SER A 385 -2.13 -15.03 13.73
CA SER A 385 -3.23 -15.36 14.64
C SER A 385 -4.13 -16.47 14.10
N SER A 386 -4.50 -16.38 12.82
CA SER A 386 -5.34 -17.38 12.17
C SER A 386 -4.60 -18.70 11.94
N LEU A 387 -3.34 -18.69 11.52
CA LEU A 387 -2.54 -19.92 11.41
C LEU A 387 -2.38 -20.62 12.77
N LYS A 388 -2.06 -19.86 13.83
CA LYS A 388 -2.02 -20.35 15.22
C LYS A 388 -3.34 -21.01 15.60
N ALA A 389 -4.46 -20.32 15.39
CA ALA A 389 -5.79 -20.81 15.76
C ALA A 389 -6.16 -22.12 15.05
N TRP A 390 -5.95 -22.20 13.73
CA TRP A 390 -6.30 -23.37 12.93
C TRP A 390 -5.38 -24.57 13.18
N ASN A 391 -4.17 -24.34 13.69
CA ASN A 391 -3.26 -25.39 14.16
C ASN A 391 -3.50 -25.79 15.62
N GLY A 392 -4.52 -25.25 16.29
CA GLY A 392 -4.83 -25.56 17.69
C GLY A 392 -3.88 -24.94 18.71
N HIS A 393 -3.07 -23.97 18.29
CA HIS A 393 -2.22 -23.19 19.20
C HIS A 393 -3.03 -22.11 19.93
N GLN A 394 -2.52 -21.68 21.09
CA GLN A 394 -3.18 -20.67 21.90
C GLN A 394 -3.22 -19.31 21.18
N ILE A 395 -4.39 -18.69 21.16
CA ILE A 395 -4.60 -17.31 20.71
C ILE A 395 -5.34 -16.50 21.78
N GLN A 396 -5.10 -15.19 21.82
CA GLN A 396 -5.83 -14.30 22.72
C GLN A 396 -7.22 -13.95 22.14
N PRO A 397 -8.25 -13.85 23.00
CA PRO A 397 -9.55 -13.31 22.60
C PRO A 397 -9.40 -11.95 21.93
N ASP A 398 -10.17 -11.70 20.87
CA ASP A 398 -10.27 -10.37 20.30
C ASP A 398 -11.12 -9.48 21.21
N GLN A 399 -10.79 -8.19 21.30
CA GLN A 399 -11.52 -7.23 22.13
C GLN A 399 -11.72 -5.94 21.36
N SER A 400 -12.95 -5.43 21.37
CA SER A 400 -13.23 -4.11 20.84
C SER A 400 -12.53 -3.05 21.69
N ILE A 401 -12.09 -1.96 21.04
CA ILE A 401 -11.50 -0.83 21.74
C ILE A 401 -12.37 0.41 21.52
N SER A 402 -12.71 1.08 22.62
CA SER A 402 -13.28 2.43 22.62
C SER A 402 -12.15 3.42 22.83
N PHE A 403 -12.01 4.37 21.90
CA PHE A 403 -10.96 5.38 21.88
C PHE A 403 -11.52 6.77 22.09
#